data_AF-X0TNN0-F1
#
_entry.id   AF-X0TNN0-F1
#
_cell.length_a   1.000
_cell.length_b   1.000
_cell.length_c   1.000
_cell.angle_alpha   90.00
_cell.angle_beta   90.00
_cell.angle_gamma   90.00
#
_symmetry.space_group_name_H-M   'P 1'
#
loop_
_entity.id
_entity.type
_entity.pdbx_description
1 polymer ?
#
loop_
_entity_poly.entity_id
_entity_poly.type
_entity_poly.pdbx_seq_one_letter_code
_entity_poly.pdbx_strand_id
1 'polypeptide(L)'
;MNFSKTLPLVDFIVSKGASSLDIIRNPKTGKRFFTVPGTDVSGRVAEKVEKLSSELSVSWFTPEEGEPSYMVHTRGTDNREDSFSVA
;
A
#
# COMPACT_ATOMS: atom_id res chain seq x y z
N MET A 1 0.89 -4.55 -14.55
CA MET A 1 0.73 -3.72 -13.32
C MET A 1 2.09 -3.51 -12.68
N ASN A 2 2.40 -2.30 -12.19
CA ASN A 2 3.73 -1.98 -11.65
C ASN A 2 3.62 -1.39 -10.23
N PHE A 3 4.59 -1.71 -9.37
CA PHE A 3 4.71 -1.19 -8.01
C PHE A 3 6.07 -0.50 -7.87
N SER A 4 6.09 0.70 -7.30
CA SER A 4 7.32 1.46 -7.06
C SER A 4 7.27 2.14 -5.69
N LYS A 5 8.42 2.62 -5.19
CA LYS A 5 8.52 3.35 -3.91
C LYS A 5 7.91 2.58 -2.72
N THR A 6 8.24 1.29 -2.63
CA THR A 6 7.78 0.41 -1.54
C THR A 6 8.38 0.85 -0.21
N LEU A 7 7.52 1.05 0.78
CA LEU A 7 7.91 1.35 2.16
C LEU A 7 7.18 0.41 3.14
N PRO A 8 7.80 0.05 4.27
CA PRO A 8 7.05 -0.55 5.39
C PRO A 8 5.84 0.32 5.76
N LEU A 9 4.71 -0.30 6.12
CA LEU A 9 3.47 0.43 6.42
C LEU A 9 3.68 1.50 7.52
N VAL A 10 4.45 1.14 8.56
CA VAL A 10 4.75 2.05 9.68
C VAL A 10 5.55 3.25 9.19
N ASP A 11 6.63 3.03 8.44
CA ASP A 11 7.47 4.09 7.88
C ASP A 11 6.68 4.99 6.92
N PHE A 12 5.78 4.42 6.14
CA PHE A 12 4.88 5.18 5.28
C PHE A 12 4.01 6.14 6.10
N ILE A 13 3.34 5.65 7.15
CA ILE A 13 2.47 6.47 8.02
C ILE A 13 3.28 7.60 8.67
N VAL A 14 4.45 7.28 9.23
CA VAL A 14 5.35 8.26 9.85
C VAL A 14 5.85 9.28 8.83
N SER A 15 6.18 8.87 7.61
CA SER A 15 6.62 9.77 6.53
C SER A 15 5.56 10.79 6.12
N LYS A 16 4.27 10.51 6.39
CA LYS A 16 3.16 11.42 6.14
C LYS A 16 2.83 12.30 7.35
N GLY A 17 3.58 12.18 8.44
CA GLY A 17 3.33 12.91 9.69
C GLY A 17 2.09 12.41 10.44
N ALA A 18 1.64 11.19 10.15
CA ALA A 18 0.49 10.58 10.79
C ALA A 18 0.92 9.53 11.82
N SER A 19 -0.02 9.12 12.67
CA SER A 19 0.17 8.09 13.70
C SER A 19 -0.66 6.84 13.44
N SER A 20 -1.60 6.88 12.48
CA SER A 20 -2.50 5.78 12.16
C SER A 20 -2.87 5.75 10.68
N LEU A 21 -3.48 4.65 10.29
CA LEU A 21 -4.09 4.43 8.98
C LEU A 21 -5.36 3.62 9.20
N ASP A 22 -6.44 4.04 8.56
CA ASP A 22 -7.75 3.40 8.68
C ASP A 22 -8.07 2.64 7.39
N ILE A 23 -8.66 1.46 7.51
CA ILE A 23 -9.24 0.73 6.37
C ILE A 23 -10.73 1.05 6.30
N ILE A 24 -11.16 1.54 5.14
CA ILE A 24 -12.55 1.81 4.82
C ILE A 24 -13.02 0.76 3.81
N ARG A 25 -14.14 0.12 4.09
CA ARG A 25 -14.78 -0.82 3.15
C ARG A 25 -15.96 -0.13 2.49
N ASN A 26 -16.01 -0.15 1.16
CA ASN A 26 -17.19 0.28 0.43
C ASN A 26 -18.30 -0.79 0.61
N PRO A 27 -19.45 -0.45 1.21
CA PRO A 27 -20.50 -1.43 1.49
C PRO A 27 -21.18 -1.96 0.23
N LYS A 28 -21.14 -1.22 -0.89
CA LYS A 28 -21.77 -1.62 -2.15
C LYS A 28 -20.91 -2.56 -2.98
N THR A 29 -19.60 -2.34 -3.00
CA THR A 29 -18.66 -3.10 -3.85
C THR A 29 -17.79 -4.09 -3.07
N GLY A 30 -17.80 -4.00 -1.73
CA GLY A 30 -16.94 -4.81 -0.86
C GLY A 30 -15.46 -4.43 -0.89
N LYS A 31 -15.04 -3.53 -1.80
CA LYS A 31 -13.65 -3.10 -1.99
C LYS A 31 -13.14 -2.35 -0.77
N ARG A 32 -11.87 -2.60 -0.42
CA ARG A 32 -11.18 -1.98 0.71
C ARG A 32 -10.25 -0.88 0.22
N PHE A 33 -10.30 0.25 0.91
CA PHE A 33 -9.46 1.41 0.72
C PHE A 33 -8.80 1.75 2.04
N PHE A 34 -7.72 2.52 1.99
CA PHE A 34 -7.15 3.10 3.19
C PHE A 34 -7.16 4.62 3.12
N THR A 35 -7.19 5.24 4.30
CA THR A 35 -6.95 6.65 4.50
C THR A 35 -5.94 6.84 5.62
N VAL A 36 -5.15 7.89 5.55
CA VAL A 36 -4.21 8.29 6.62
C VAL A 36 -4.80 9.52 7.29
N PRO A 37 -5.44 9.40 8.47
CA PRO A 37 -6.09 10.50 9.16
C PRO A 37 -5.15 11.69 9.38
N GLY A 38 -5.68 12.90 9.15
CA GLY A 38 -4.89 14.14 9.23
C GLY A 38 -4.08 14.45 7.96
N THR A 39 -4.25 13.67 6.88
CA THR A 39 -3.59 13.90 5.59
C THR A 39 -4.57 13.67 4.43
N ASP A 40 -4.23 14.15 3.24
CA ASP A 40 -4.98 13.87 1.99
C ASP A 40 -4.60 12.52 1.34
N VAL A 41 -3.82 11.69 2.05
CA VAL A 41 -3.31 10.43 1.51
C VAL A 41 -4.34 9.33 1.67
N SER A 42 -4.75 8.77 0.54
CA SER A 42 -5.61 7.58 0.46
C SER A 42 -5.14 6.63 -0.63
N GLY A 43 -5.63 5.41 -0.59
CA GLY A 43 -5.28 4.42 -1.59
C GLY A 43 -6.06 3.11 -1.46
N ARG A 44 -5.57 2.10 -2.17
CA ARG A 44 -6.21 0.78 -2.27
C ARG A 44 -5.59 -0.18 -1.26
N VAL A 45 -6.37 -1.20 -0.88
CA VAL A 45 -5.88 -2.30 -0.05
C VAL A 45 -5.99 -3.59 -0.86
N ALA A 46 -4.90 -4.34 -0.95
CA ALA A 46 -4.89 -5.63 -1.63
C ALA A 46 -5.85 -6.63 -0.96
N GLU A 47 -6.50 -7.48 -1.75
CA GLU A 47 -7.53 -8.41 -1.25
C GLU A 47 -7.01 -9.37 -0.18
N LYS A 48 -5.73 -9.77 -0.31
CA LYS A 48 -5.04 -10.64 0.66
C LYS A 48 -4.75 -9.97 2.01
N VAL A 49 -4.94 -8.65 2.13
CA VAL A 49 -4.78 -7.93 3.39
C VAL A 49 -6.09 -8.00 4.17
N GLU A 50 -6.16 -8.90 5.13
CA GLU A 50 -7.33 -9.08 6.00
C GLU A 50 -7.35 -8.10 7.17
N LYS A 51 -6.18 -7.77 7.73
CA LYS A 51 -6.00 -6.87 8.88
C LYS A 51 -4.72 -6.06 8.71
N LEU A 52 -4.70 -4.86 9.28
CA LEU A 52 -3.49 -4.05 9.37
C LEU A 52 -2.50 -4.71 10.34
N SER A 53 -1.25 -4.84 9.91
CA SER A 53 -0.13 -5.29 10.75
C SER A 53 1.15 -4.56 10.33
N SER A 54 2.16 -4.58 11.20
CA SER A 54 3.49 -4.04 10.92
C SER A 54 4.24 -4.78 9.81
N GLU A 55 3.73 -5.94 9.37
CA GLU A 55 4.30 -6.76 8.30
C GLU A 55 3.80 -6.35 6.91
N LEU A 56 2.91 -5.36 6.83
CA LEU A 56 2.44 -4.82 5.56
C LEU A 56 3.41 -3.79 5.00
N SER A 57 3.27 -3.55 3.71
CA SER A 57 4.02 -2.53 2.97
C SER A 57 3.06 -1.69 2.12
N VAL A 58 3.47 -0.47 1.82
CA VAL A 58 2.76 0.45 0.94
C VAL A 58 3.65 0.76 -0.24
N SER A 59 3.08 0.66 -1.44
CA SER A 59 3.76 0.94 -2.69
C SER A 59 2.91 1.84 -3.56
N TRP A 60 3.54 2.64 -4.42
CA TRP A 60 2.86 3.32 -5.50
C TRP A 60 2.53 2.31 -6.61
N PHE A 61 1.25 2.05 -6.81
CA PHE A 61 0.73 1.03 -7.70
C PHE A 61 0.10 1.65 -8.95
N THR A 62 0.60 1.25 -10.12
CA THR A 62 0.06 1.62 -11.43
C THR A 62 -0.62 0.37 -12.04
N PRO A 63 -1.97 0.32 -12.05
CA PRO A 63 -2.69 -0.76 -12.73
C PRO A 63 -2.52 -0.69 -14.24
N GLU A 64 -2.87 -1.75 -14.96
CA GLU A 64 -2.93 -1.72 -16.44
C GLU A 64 -4.07 -0.84 -16.95
N GLU A 65 -5.16 -0.79 -16.19
CA GLU A 65 -6.29 0.11 -16.45
C GLU A 65 -6.65 0.90 -15.18
N GLY A 66 -6.74 2.22 -15.33
CA GLY A 66 -7.12 3.16 -14.27
C GLY A 66 -5.95 3.96 -13.68
N GLU A 67 -6.29 4.83 -12.73
CA GLU A 67 -5.33 5.78 -12.16
C GLU A 67 -4.33 5.09 -11.21
N PRO A 68 -3.04 5.49 -11.25
CA PRO A 68 -2.05 5.13 -10.24
C PRO A 68 -2.46 5.60 -8.84
N SER A 69 -2.17 4.79 -7.83
CA SER A 69 -2.49 5.13 -6.45
C SER A 69 -1.60 4.35 -5.48
N TYR A 70 -1.55 4.75 -4.21
CA TYR A 70 -0.92 3.92 -3.21
C TYR A 70 -1.70 2.62 -2.98
N MET A 71 -0.99 1.54 -2.72
CA MET A 71 -1.56 0.24 -2.41
C MET A 71 -0.89 -0.39 -1.18
N VAL A 72 -1.69 -0.75 -0.19
CA VAL A 72 -1.25 -1.57 0.95
C VAL A 72 -1.28 -3.04 0.53
N HIS A 73 -0.18 -3.76 0.76
CA HIS A 73 -0.05 -5.18 0.45
C HIS A 73 0.86 -5.90 1.45
N THR A 74 0.83 -7.24 1.45
CA THR A 74 1.70 -8.07 2.28
C THR A 74 3.16 -8.00 1.82
N ARG A 75 4.10 -7.99 2.76
CA ARG A 75 5.54 -8.10 2.48
C ARG A 75 5.84 -9.52 1.99
N GLY A 76 6.14 -9.67 0.70
CA GLY A 76 6.33 -10.98 0.05
C GLY A 76 5.62 -11.16 -1.28
N THR A 77 4.73 -10.24 -1.67
CA THR A 77 4.54 -9.98 -3.11
C THR A 77 5.78 -9.25 -3.61
N ASP A 78 6.84 -10.04 -3.84
CA ASP A 78 8.16 -9.62 -4.31
C ASP A 78 7.98 -8.78 -5.59
N ASN A 79 8.31 -7.50 -5.52
CA ASN A 79 8.49 -6.62 -6.67
C ASN A 79 9.96 -6.19 -6.66
N ARG A 80 10.85 -7.11 -7.01
CA ARG A 80 12.22 -6.74 -7.40
C ARG A 80 12.14 -6.09 -8.77
N GLU A 81 12.42 -4.79 -8.85
CA GLU A 81 12.57 -4.10 -10.14
C GLU A 81 13.93 -4.43 -10.80
N ASP A 82 14.97 -4.72 -10.02
CA ASP A 82 16.29 -5.18 -10.49
C ASP A 82 17.03 -5.92 -9.37
N SER A 83 17.90 -6.87 -9.71
CA SER A 83 18.79 -7.54 -8.76
C SER A 83 20.18 -7.69 -9.35
N PHE A 84 21.16 -7.02 -8.74
CA PHE A 84 22.57 -7.14 -9.08
C PHE A 84 23.31 -7.97 -8.03
N SER A 85 24.20 -8.87 -8.45
CA SER A 85 25.05 -9.69 -7.60
C SER A 85 26.49 -9.65 -8.12
N VAL A 86 27.45 -9.45 -7.22
CA VAL A 86 28.89 -9.60 -7.52
C VAL A 86 29.38 -10.91 -6.92
N ALA A 87 30.02 -11.71 -7.77
CA ALA A 87 30.80 -12.88 -7.36
C ALA A 87 32.14 -12.47 -6.75
#